data_AF-A0A6G2V0U2-F1
#
_entry.id   AF-A0A6G2V0U2-F1
#
_cell.length_a   1.000
_cell.length_b   1.000
_cell.length_c   1.000
_cell.angle_alpha   90.00
_cell.angle_beta   90.00
_cell.angle_gamma   90.00
#
_symmetry.space_group_name_H-M   'P 1'
#
loop_
_entity.id
_entity.type
_entity.pdbx_description
1 polymer ?
#
loop_
_entity_poly.entity_id
_entity_poly.type
_entity_poly.pdbx_seq_one_letter_code
_entity_poly.pdbx_strand_id
1 'polypeptide(L)'
;MSQDERVRPVVLVSAVLRGVVAAGLGLGSLAVLVAALWISSPAPDSGPGEAFHAAAGLWLLAHGAELVRTETLTGAPAPMGVVPLLLSVLPVWLVHRAARDVLEPEEGRGAPSPGGAFALVTGGYLLVGAAVALYARGASLSARPLSLLFPGALVVAGAAAAGVWTA
;
A
#
# COMPACT_ATOMS: atom_id res chain seq x y z
N MET A 1 -22.75 -1.43 -29.79
CA MET A 1 -21.82 -0.96 -28.75
C MET A 1 -21.18 0.34 -29.21
N SER A 2 -21.63 1.47 -28.67
CA SER A 2 -21.14 2.80 -29.08
C SER A 2 -19.69 3.03 -28.58
N GLN A 3 -18.96 3.98 -29.18
CA GLN A 3 -17.60 4.34 -28.75
C GLN A 3 -17.56 4.72 -27.26
N ASP A 4 -18.60 5.42 -26.76
CA ASP A 4 -18.76 5.79 -25.34
C ASP A 4 -18.79 4.59 -24.39
N GLU A 5 -19.36 3.47 -24.83
CA GLU A 5 -19.50 2.25 -24.03
C GLU A 5 -18.14 1.54 -23.84
N ARG A 6 -17.19 1.74 -24.76
CA ARG A 6 -15.81 1.23 -24.67
C ARG A 6 -14.89 2.14 -23.86
N VAL A 7 -15.13 3.45 -23.87
CA VAL A 7 -14.28 4.42 -23.14
C VAL A 7 -14.48 4.30 -21.63
N ARG A 8 -15.72 4.07 -21.18
CA ARG A 8 -16.05 3.93 -19.74
C ARG A 8 -15.24 2.85 -19.01
N PRO A 9 -15.20 1.57 -19.44
CA PRO A 9 -14.43 0.54 -18.74
C PRO A 9 -12.93 0.84 -18.73
N VAL A 10 -12.39 1.44 -19.79
CA VAL A 10 -10.97 1.83 -19.86
C VAL A 10 -10.63 2.88 -18.79
N VAL A 11 -11.50 3.88 -18.60
CA VAL A 11 -11.36 4.91 -17.56
C VAL A 11 -11.45 4.31 -16.15
N LEU A 12 -12.36 3.35 -15.94
CA LEU A 12 -12.48 2.70 -14.64
C LEU A 12 -11.25 1.84 -14.32
N VAL A 13 -10.77 1.06 -15.30
CA VAL A 13 -9.59 0.21 -15.14
C VAL A 13 -8.33 1.03 -14.93
N SER A 14 -8.15 2.14 -15.64
CA SER A 14 -6.98 3.02 -15.45
C SER A 14 -6.96 3.63 -14.04
N ALA A 15 -8.11 4.04 -13.51
CA ALA A 15 -8.21 4.56 -12.14
C ALA A 15 -7.84 3.49 -11.09
N VAL A 16 -8.34 2.26 -11.25
CA VAL A 16 -7.93 1.14 -10.37
C VAL A 16 -6.44 0.86 -10.47
N LEU A 17 -5.90 0.81 -11.70
CA LEU A 17 -4.48 0.56 -11.93
C LEU A 17 -3.59 1.64 -11.31
N ARG A 18 -4.01 2.91 -11.28
CA ARG A 18 -3.26 3.98 -10.60
C ARG A 18 -3.12 3.71 -9.10
N GLY A 19 -4.17 3.22 -8.44
CA GLY A 19 -4.11 2.76 -7.05
C GLY A 19 -3.18 1.56 -6.85
N VAL A 20 -3.27 0.56 -7.73
CA VAL A 20 -2.38 -0.63 -7.71
C VAL A 20 -0.92 -0.23 -7.89
N VAL A 21 -0.62 0.65 -8.85
CA VAL A 21 0.73 1.14 -9.12
C VAL A 21 1.26 1.93 -7.92
N ALA A 22 0.45 2.79 -7.31
CA ALA A 22 0.86 3.53 -6.11
C ALA A 22 1.23 2.57 -4.95
N ALA A 23 0.43 1.53 -4.72
CA ALA A 23 0.73 0.52 -3.70
C ALA A 23 2.02 -0.26 -4.03
N GLY A 24 2.14 -0.71 -5.28
CA GLY A 24 3.31 -1.45 -5.76
C GLY A 24 4.60 -0.65 -5.68
N LEU A 25 4.57 0.65 -5.98
CA LEU A 25 5.73 1.54 -5.83
C LEU A 25 6.12 1.70 -4.36
N GLY A 26 5.15 1.96 -3.48
CA GLY A 26 5.44 2.06 -2.04
C GLY A 26 6.02 0.77 -1.45
N LEU A 27 5.45 -0.38 -1.81
CA LEU A 27 5.95 -1.69 -1.38
C LEU A 27 7.32 -2.00 -1.98
N GLY A 28 7.49 -1.77 -3.29
CA GLY A 28 8.72 -2.02 -4.02
C GLY A 28 9.89 -1.20 -3.49
N SER A 29 9.67 0.09 -3.17
CA SER A 29 10.70 0.93 -2.56
C SER A 29 11.17 0.38 -1.21
N LEU A 30 10.24 -0.08 -0.35
CA LEU A 30 10.61 -0.70 0.92
C LEU A 30 11.29 -2.05 0.73
N ALA A 31 10.83 -2.86 -0.23
CA ALA A 31 11.46 -4.14 -0.55
C ALA A 31 12.91 -3.95 -1.02
N VAL A 32 13.18 -2.97 -1.88
CA VAL A 32 14.54 -2.64 -2.32
C VAL A 32 15.40 -2.16 -1.15
N LEU A 33 14.88 -1.28 -0.29
CA LEU A 33 15.60 -0.81 0.89
C LEU A 33 15.98 -1.97 1.82
N VAL A 34 15.01 -2.83 2.16
CA VAL A 34 15.22 -3.98 3.04
C VAL A 34 16.18 -4.99 2.40
N ALA A 35 16.04 -5.28 1.11
CA ALA A 35 16.94 -6.16 0.39
C ALA A 35 18.38 -5.61 0.37
N ALA A 36 18.57 -4.31 0.14
CA ALA A 36 19.89 -3.68 0.17
C ALA A 36 20.54 -3.78 1.56
N LEU A 37 19.77 -3.55 2.63
CA LEU A 37 20.24 -3.72 4.01
C LEU A 37 20.59 -5.18 4.32
N TRP A 38 19.74 -6.12 3.89
CA TRP A 38 19.97 -7.56 4.07
C TRP A 38 21.23 -8.04 3.34
N ILE A 39 21.39 -7.69 2.06
CA ILE A 39 22.56 -8.05 1.24
C ILE A 39 23.86 -7.47 1.85
N SER A 40 23.80 -6.26 2.40
CA SER A 40 24.97 -5.59 2.96
C SER A 40 25.31 -6.04 4.38
N SER A 41 24.45 -6.83 5.03
CA SER A 41 24.65 -7.27 6.41
C SER A 41 25.79 -8.30 6.49
N PRO A 42 26.83 -8.07 7.31
CA PRO A 42 27.83 -9.09 7.56
C PRO A 42 27.19 -10.23 8.37
N ALA A 43 27.08 -11.42 7.77
CA ALA A 43 26.36 -12.59 8.28
C ALA A 43 24.84 -12.37 8.45
N PRO A 44 24.06 -12.41 7.36
CA PRO A 44 22.61 -12.40 7.49
C PRO A 44 22.15 -13.74 8.07
N ASP A 45 21.68 -13.72 9.32
CA ASP A 45 21.18 -14.91 10.03
C ASP A 45 19.86 -15.46 9.46
N SER A 46 19.24 -14.74 8.52
CA SER A 46 17.94 -15.04 7.92
C SER A 46 18.03 -15.11 6.40
N GLY A 47 17.24 -15.99 5.79
CA GLY A 47 17.14 -16.14 4.34
C GLY A 47 16.39 -14.98 3.66
N PRO A 48 16.48 -14.85 2.33
CA PRO A 48 15.84 -13.76 1.58
C PRO A 48 14.32 -13.72 1.76
N GLY A 49 13.67 -14.86 1.99
CA GLY A 49 12.23 -14.92 2.26
C GLY A 49 11.82 -14.15 3.52
N GLU A 50 12.58 -14.26 4.62
CA GLU A 50 12.31 -13.50 5.85
C GLU A 50 12.51 -12.00 5.63
N ALA A 51 13.48 -11.59 4.81
CA ALA A 51 13.69 -10.19 4.45
C ALA A 51 12.49 -9.59 3.70
N PHE A 52 11.92 -10.31 2.74
CA PHE A 52 10.73 -9.84 2.02
C PHE A 52 9.46 -9.85 2.89
N HIS A 53 9.31 -10.80 3.81
CA HIS A 53 8.25 -10.75 4.81
C HIS A 53 8.40 -9.55 5.75
N ALA A 54 9.63 -9.20 6.17
CA ALA A 54 9.89 -8.00 6.95
C ALA A 54 9.56 -6.73 6.17
N ALA A 55 9.88 -6.66 4.88
CA ALA A 55 9.49 -5.54 4.02
C ALA A 55 7.97 -5.39 3.90
N ALA A 56 7.25 -6.50 3.70
CA ALA A 56 5.79 -6.54 3.70
C ALA A 56 5.21 -6.05 5.05
N GLY A 57 5.75 -6.55 6.17
CA GLY A 57 5.37 -6.11 7.51
C GLY A 57 5.58 -4.61 7.71
N LEU A 58 6.76 -4.08 7.38
CA LEU A 58 7.09 -2.66 7.48
C LEU A 58 6.18 -1.78 6.63
N TRP A 59 5.84 -2.23 5.42
CA TRP A 59 4.90 -1.52 4.56
C TRP A 59 3.49 -1.47 5.17
N LEU A 60 3.02 -2.56 5.78
CA LEU A 60 1.75 -2.58 6.51
C LEU A 60 1.79 -1.69 7.77
N LEU A 61 2.90 -1.70 8.51
CA LEU A 61 3.10 -0.83 9.68
C LEU A 61 3.13 0.66 9.31
N ALA A 62 3.67 1.00 8.14
CA ALA A 62 3.62 2.38 7.62
C ALA A 62 2.19 2.86 7.37
N HIS A 63 1.23 1.95 7.22
CA HIS A 63 -0.20 2.24 7.16
C HIS A 63 -0.90 2.19 8.54
N GLY A 64 -0.15 2.02 9.63
CA GLY A 64 -0.70 1.94 10.97
C GLY A 64 -1.22 0.56 11.36
N ALA A 65 -0.89 -0.51 10.62
CA ALA A 65 -1.16 -1.87 11.07
C ALA A 65 -0.33 -2.20 12.32
N GLU A 66 -0.94 -2.81 13.33
CA GLU A 66 -0.18 -3.31 14.48
C GLU A 66 0.57 -4.57 14.07
N LEU A 67 1.90 -4.51 14.13
CA LEU A 67 2.72 -5.70 13.96
C LEU A 67 2.97 -6.37 15.30
N VAL A 68 3.02 -7.70 15.29
CA VAL A 68 3.42 -8.51 16.42
C VAL A 68 4.65 -9.30 16.02
N ARG A 69 5.71 -9.19 16.81
CA ARG A 69 6.87 -10.05 16.71
C ARG A 69 6.57 -11.35 17.46
N THR A 70 6.48 -12.45 16.72
CA THR A 70 6.07 -13.75 17.26
C THR A 70 7.23 -14.54 17.87
N GLU A 71 8.43 -14.34 17.35
CA GLU A 71 9.68 -14.97 17.80
C GLU A 71 10.42 -14.02 18.75
N THR A 72 10.32 -14.24 20.06
CA THR A 72 11.07 -13.47 21.08
C THR A 72 11.87 -14.39 21.99
N LEU A 73 12.93 -13.87 22.60
CA LEU A 73 13.77 -14.60 23.57
C LEU A 73 12.97 -15.17 24.76
N THR A 74 11.79 -14.60 25.03
CA THR A 74 10.88 -15.01 26.11
C THR A 74 9.72 -15.91 25.63
N GLY A 75 9.59 -16.14 24.32
CA GLY A 75 8.45 -16.84 23.71
C GLY A 75 7.12 -16.06 23.73
N ALA A 76 7.03 -14.95 24.47
CA ALA A 76 5.87 -14.08 24.48
C ALA A 76 5.86 -13.16 23.25
N PRO A 77 4.73 -13.03 22.51
CA PRO A 77 4.65 -12.10 21.39
C PRO A 77 4.83 -10.65 21.84
N ALA A 78 5.68 -9.89 21.15
CA ALA A 78 5.96 -8.48 21.47
C ALA A 78 5.30 -7.54 20.43
N PRO A 79 4.38 -6.65 20.85
CA PRO A 79 3.76 -5.67 19.95
C PRO A 79 4.76 -4.61 19.49
N MET A 80 4.74 -4.31 18.19
CA MET A 80 5.47 -3.21 17.57
C MET A 80 4.44 -2.18 17.10
N GLY A 81 4.04 -1.28 18.01
CA GLY A 81 2.98 -0.28 17.78
C GLY A 81 3.47 1.09 17.31
N VAL A 82 4.79 1.30 17.18
CA VAL A 82 5.32 2.59 16.74
C VAL A 82 5.31 2.63 15.22
N VAL A 83 4.42 3.45 14.65
CA VAL A 83 4.38 3.70 13.21
C VAL A 83 5.65 4.45 12.80
N PRO A 84 6.42 3.94 11.82
CA PRO A 84 7.59 4.64 11.30
C PRO A 84 7.09 5.78 10.40
N LEU A 85 6.76 6.93 11.02
CA LEU A 85 6.12 8.07 10.35
C LEU A 85 6.84 8.52 9.07
N LEU A 86 8.18 8.45 9.05
CA LEU A 86 8.98 8.74 7.86
C LEU A 86 8.68 7.80 6.69
N LEU A 87 8.44 6.51 6.96
CA LEU A 87 8.09 5.53 5.93
C LEU A 87 6.64 5.69 5.44
N SER A 88 5.76 6.29 6.25
CA SER A 88 4.36 6.57 5.86
C SER A 88 4.23 7.70 4.84
N VAL A 89 5.20 8.62 4.78
CA VAL A 89 5.13 9.79 3.87
C VAL A 89 5.05 9.36 2.40
N LEU A 90 5.90 8.42 1.99
CA LEU A 90 5.96 7.95 0.60
C LEU A 90 4.64 7.32 0.11
N PRO A 91 4.06 6.30 0.77
CA PRO A 91 2.79 5.71 0.32
C PRO A 91 1.64 6.72 0.36
N VAL A 92 1.56 7.58 1.38
CA VAL A 92 0.53 8.64 1.46
C VAL A 92 0.64 9.60 0.29
N TRP A 93 1.86 10.05 -0.03
CA TRP A 93 2.10 10.95 -1.16
C TRP A 93 1.77 10.29 -2.51
N LEU A 94 2.12 9.02 -2.70
CA LEU A 94 1.80 8.27 -3.92
C LEU A 94 0.29 8.09 -4.11
N VAL A 95 -0.47 7.83 -3.04
CA VAL A 95 -1.94 7.71 -3.10
C VAL A 95 -2.58 9.06 -3.42
N HIS A 96 -2.16 10.11 -2.74
CA HIS A 96 -2.61 11.47 -2.99
C HIS A 96 -2.40 11.86 -4.46
N ARG A 97 -1.18 11.64 -4.96
CA ARG A 97 -0.83 11.90 -6.37
C ARG A 97 -1.65 11.05 -7.33
N ALA A 98 -1.79 9.75 -7.07
CA ALA A 98 -2.56 8.86 -7.95
C ALA A 98 -4.03 9.29 -8.04
N ALA A 99 -4.64 9.72 -6.94
CA ALA A 99 -6.01 10.19 -6.92
C ALA A 99 -6.19 11.52 -7.66
N ARG A 100 -5.23 12.44 -7.51
CA ARG A 100 -5.19 13.71 -8.25
C ARG A 100 -5.01 13.48 -9.76
N ASP A 101 -4.00 12.70 -10.14
CA ASP A 101 -3.62 12.46 -11.55
C ASP A 101 -4.75 11.79 -12.37
N VAL A 102 -5.68 11.07 -11.73
CA VAL A 102 -6.81 10.40 -12.41
C VAL A 102 -7.90 11.39 -12.85
N LEU A 103 -7.98 12.57 -12.21
CA LEU A 103 -8.97 13.60 -12.54
C LEU A 103 -8.48 14.58 -13.60
N GLU A 104 -7.19 14.60 -13.88
CA GLU A 104 -6.61 15.39 -14.97
C GLU A 104 -7.04 14.78 -16.32
N PRO A 105 -7.77 15.52 -17.17
CA PRO A 105 -8.27 14.99 -18.43
C PRO A 105 -7.11 14.74 -19.40
N GLU A 106 -6.90 13.48 -19.78
CA GLU A 106 -5.95 13.14 -20.84
C GLU A 106 -6.61 13.32 -22.22
N GLU A 107 -5.83 13.81 -23.19
CA GLU A 107 -6.30 14.06 -24.55
C GLU A 107 -7.00 12.82 -25.14
N GLY A 108 -8.32 12.92 -25.33
CA GLY A 108 -9.15 11.86 -25.89
C GLY A 108 -9.71 10.82 -24.91
N ARG A 109 -9.49 10.96 -23.59
CA ARG A 109 -10.15 10.15 -22.56
C ARG A 109 -10.91 11.03 -21.57
N GLY A 110 -12.17 10.68 -21.28
CA GLY A 110 -12.93 11.33 -20.21
C GLY A 110 -12.34 11.00 -18.83
N ALA A 111 -12.50 11.92 -17.88
CA ALA A 111 -12.16 11.68 -16.47
C ALA A 111 -13.33 10.99 -15.74
N PRO A 112 -13.07 10.13 -14.75
CA PRO A 112 -14.11 9.65 -13.85
C PRO A 112 -14.66 10.79 -12.98
N SER A 113 -15.82 10.59 -12.36
CA SER A 113 -16.29 11.54 -11.35
C SER A 113 -15.33 11.58 -10.15
N PRO A 114 -15.26 12.68 -9.38
CA PRO A 114 -14.45 12.76 -8.17
C PRO A 114 -14.66 11.59 -7.19
N GLY A 115 -15.92 11.22 -6.95
CA GLY A 115 -16.27 10.06 -6.12
C GLY A 115 -15.83 8.72 -6.74
N GLY A 116 -15.87 8.60 -8.07
CA GLY A 116 -15.37 7.43 -8.80
C GLY A 116 -13.85 7.32 -8.71
N ALA A 117 -13.11 8.42 -8.91
CA ALA A 117 -11.66 8.46 -8.76
C ALA A 117 -11.23 8.03 -7.36
N PHE A 118 -11.85 8.63 -6.32
CA PHE A 118 -11.63 8.25 -4.92
C PHE A 118 -11.86 6.75 -4.70
N ALA A 119 -13.02 6.22 -5.09
CA ALA A 119 -13.37 4.83 -4.82
C ALA A 119 -12.47 3.83 -5.55
N LEU A 120 -12.14 4.09 -6.83
CA LEU A 120 -11.37 3.17 -7.67
C LEU A 120 -9.89 3.16 -7.29
N VAL A 121 -9.28 4.32 -7.03
CA VAL A 121 -7.88 4.42 -6.60
C VAL A 121 -7.72 3.80 -5.21
N THR A 122 -8.60 4.14 -4.27
CA THR A 122 -8.60 3.56 -2.93
C THR A 122 -8.80 2.04 -3.00
N GLY A 123 -9.77 1.58 -3.79
CA GLY A 123 -10.05 0.15 -3.98
C GLY A 123 -8.87 -0.62 -4.58
N GLY A 124 -8.23 -0.08 -5.63
CA GLY A 124 -7.03 -0.67 -6.23
C GLY A 124 -5.86 -0.76 -5.26
N TYR A 125 -5.64 0.29 -4.45
CA TYR A 125 -4.61 0.30 -3.42
C TYR A 125 -4.87 -0.75 -2.33
N LEU A 126 -6.09 -0.78 -1.79
CA LEU A 126 -6.48 -1.70 -0.73
C LEU A 126 -6.48 -3.16 -1.19
N LEU A 127 -6.74 -3.45 -2.48
CA LEU A 127 -6.61 -4.78 -3.05
C LEU A 127 -5.17 -5.30 -2.94
N VAL A 128 -4.18 -4.47 -3.28
CA VAL A 128 -2.76 -4.80 -3.09
C VAL A 128 -2.47 -4.97 -1.60
N GLY A 129 -2.98 -4.08 -0.75
CA GLY A 129 -2.81 -4.19 0.70
C GLY A 129 -3.32 -5.50 1.28
N ALA A 130 -4.48 -5.98 0.82
CA ALA A 130 -5.03 -7.26 1.21
C ALA A 130 -4.14 -8.44 0.75
N ALA A 131 -3.63 -8.40 -0.48
CA ALA A 131 -2.70 -9.41 -0.98
C ALA A 131 -1.39 -9.46 -0.17
N VAL A 132 -0.83 -8.29 0.19
CA VAL A 132 0.36 -8.18 1.03
C VAL A 132 0.09 -8.71 2.45
N ALA A 133 -1.07 -8.39 3.03
CA ALA A 133 -1.46 -8.93 4.33
C ALA A 133 -1.59 -10.46 4.30
N LEU A 134 -2.12 -11.04 3.22
CA LEU A 134 -2.17 -12.49 3.02
C LEU A 134 -0.77 -13.10 2.89
N TYR A 135 0.12 -12.45 2.13
CA TYR A 135 1.51 -12.87 1.98
C TYR A 135 2.26 -12.85 3.31
N ALA A 136 2.06 -11.82 4.13
CA ALA A 136 2.70 -11.67 5.44
C ALA A 136 2.18 -12.64 6.53
N ARG A 137 1.19 -13.49 6.23
CA ARG A 137 0.63 -14.42 7.21
C ARG A 137 1.65 -15.49 7.59
N GLY A 138 1.93 -15.58 8.89
CA GLY A 138 2.85 -16.58 9.43
C GLY A 138 4.33 -16.17 9.39
N ALA A 139 4.63 -14.94 8.95
CA ALA A 139 5.94 -14.35 9.12
C ALA A 139 6.29 -14.15 10.59
N SER A 140 7.58 -14.15 10.92
CA SER A 140 8.13 -13.77 12.23
C SER A 140 7.66 -12.36 12.68
N LEU A 141 7.38 -11.50 11.71
CA LEU A 141 6.76 -10.19 11.83
C LEU A 141 5.38 -10.21 11.16
N SER A 142 4.35 -10.58 11.92
CA SER A 142 3.00 -10.75 11.40
C SER A 142 2.10 -9.60 11.82
N ALA A 143 1.32 -9.07 10.88
CA ALA A 143 0.30 -8.06 11.17
C ALA A 143 -0.91 -8.72 11.83
N ARG A 144 -1.46 -8.10 12.89
CA ARG A 144 -2.74 -8.56 13.47
C ARG A 144 -3.86 -8.32 12.47
N PRO A 145 -4.62 -9.35 12.02
CA PRO A 145 -5.63 -9.24 10.96
C PRO A 145 -6.67 -8.14 11.21
N LEU A 146 -7.05 -7.93 12.48
CA LEU A 146 -8.05 -6.93 12.88
C LEU A 146 -7.51 -5.49 12.93
N SER A 147 -6.20 -5.31 13.15
CA SER A 147 -5.58 -3.98 13.17
C SER A 147 -5.40 -3.37 11.77
N LEU A 148 -5.49 -4.18 10.72
CA LEU A 148 -5.34 -3.75 9.32
C LEU A 148 -6.54 -2.96 8.80
N LEU A 149 -7.73 -3.20 9.36
CA LEU A 149 -8.98 -2.74 8.76
C LEU A 149 -9.30 -1.26 9.02
N PHE A 150 -8.81 -0.68 10.13
CA PHE A 150 -9.24 0.66 10.55
C PHE A 150 -8.20 1.76 10.31
N PRO A 151 -6.95 1.68 10.81
CA PRO A 151 -5.97 2.74 10.60
C PRO A 151 -5.53 2.86 9.13
N GLY A 152 -5.17 1.74 8.49
CA GLY A 152 -4.63 1.75 7.13
C GLY A 152 -5.63 2.17 6.07
N ALA A 153 -6.87 1.67 6.17
CA ALA A 153 -7.94 2.09 5.26
C ALA A 153 -8.24 3.59 5.37
N LEU A 154 -8.26 4.14 6.60
CA LEU A 154 -8.48 5.57 6.82
C LEU A 154 -7.34 6.43 6.29
N VAL A 155 -6.08 6.02 6.45
CA VAL A 155 -4.92 6.74 5.91
C VAL A 155 -4.98 6.79 4.38
N VAL A 156 -5.24 5.65 3.73
CA VAL A 156 -5.36 5.58 2.26
C VAL A 156 -6.54 6.40 1.76
N ALA A 157 -7.71 6.27 2.39
CA ALA A 157 -8.90 7.04 2.04
C ALA A 157 -8.67 8.55 2.24
N GLY A 158 -8.08 8.97 3.36
CA GLY A 158 -7.77 10.38 3.63
C GLY A 158 -6.80 10.97 2.61
N ALA A 159 -5.75 10.23 2.26
CA ALA A 159 -4.79 10.65 1.23
C ALA A 159 -5.45 10.77 -0.16
N ALA A 160 -6.27 9.79 -0.55
CA ALA A 160 -6.99 9.80 -1.82
C ALA A 160 -8.01 10.96 -1.89
N ALA A 161 -8.77 11.18 -0.81
CA ALA A 161 -9.73 12.28 -0.72
C ALA A 161 -9.03 13.65 -0.82
N ALA A 162 -7.88 13.81 -0.15
CA ALA A 162 -7.06 15.01 -0.28
C ALA A 162 -6.56 15.20 -1.72
N GLY A 163 -6.15 14.12 -2.40
CA GLY A 163 -5.74 14.17 -3.82
C GLY A 163 -6.86 14.66 -4.73
N VAL A 164 -8.04 14.07 -4.59
CA VAL A 164 -9.26 14.46 -5.31
C VAL A 164 -9.64 15.92 -5.04
N TRP A 165 -9.50 16.39 -3.80
CA TRP A 165 -9.82 17.77 -3.42
C TRP A 165 -8.88 18.80 -4.07
N THR A 166 -7.62 18.44 -4.27
CA THR A 166 -6.58 19.33 -4.82
C THR A 166 -6.43 19.26 -6.34
N ALA A 167 -7.23 18.42 -7.01
CA ALA A 167 -7.26 18.27 -8.46
C ALA A 167 -8.00 19.43 -9.13
#